data_AF-A0A7V1ZVR2-F1
#
_entry.id   AF-A0A7V1ZVR2-F1
#
_cell.length_a   1.000
_cell.length_b   1.000
_cell.length_c   1.000
_cell.angle_alpha   90.00
_cell.angle_beta   90.00
_cell.angle_gamma   90.00
#
_symmetry.space_group_name_H-M   'P 1'
#
loop_
_entity.id
_entity.type
_entity.pdbx_description
1 polymer ?
#
loop_
_entity_poly.entity_id
_entity_poly.type
_entity_poly.pdbx_seq_one_letter_code
_entity_poly.pdbx_strand_id
1 'polypeptide(L)'
;MHPSRSEIEMYLAGRLDDDKKGFEIAEHLKECEFCGEIAEEFKQYLDLLYEEEESEMPLRAYQQVRTLHIRALERMSIPLKLIKSAYDEEVAYLAADGSEGETPEIVNLATFFSDHPELILKIMRNNRENHDYVELIGDEPFQVANVMIRIPEIDRDLITDSNGVASLTDLKDTHYDQFSWEIKMPDAVFHLEQLEYDPDKTEYSKELELETDHGDKIRIRFEGKTEGKQITVNILQLEGESDFGELKVLISQADFRFIKTISRKDILVFNLADPEAGIEIRLFK
;
A
#
# COMPACT_ATOMS: atom_id res chain seq x y z
N MET A 1 45.69 41.99 8.66
CA MET A 1 46.13 40.58 8.48
C MET A 1 44.84 39.77 8.48
N HIS A 2 44.55 38.98 7.45
CA HIS A 2 43.25 38.30 7.35
C HIS A 2 43.22 37.05 8.25
N PRO A 3 42.10 36.77 8.95
CA PRO A 3 41.91 35.49 9.63
C PRO A 3 41.90 34.36 8.61
N SER A 4 42.38 33.19 9.01
CA SER A 4 42.37 32.02 8.13
C SER A 4 40.94 31.51 7.93
N ARG A 5 40.70 30.82 6.81
CA ARG A 5 39.39 30.24 6.47
C ARG A 5 38.86 29.32 7.58
N SER A 6 39.73 28.48 8.15
CA SER A 6 39.38 27.59 9.26
C SER A 6 38.98 28.35 10.53
N GLU A 7 39.54 29.53 10.79
CA GLU A 7 39.15 30.36 11.94
C GLU A 7 37.76 30.99 11.73
N ILE A 8 37.43 31.42 10.51
CA ILE A 8 36.09 31.92 10.15
C ILE A 8 35.06 30.78 10.27
N GLU A 9 35.38 29.58 9.78
CA GLU A 9 34.53 28.39 9.91
C GLU A 9 34.25 28.04 11.38
N MET A 10 35.30 28.00 12.22
CA MET A 10 35.14 27.70 13.65
C MET A 10 34.33 28.77 14.39
N TYR A 11 34.44 30.03 13.98
CA TYR A 11 33.64 31.14 14.51
C TYR A 11 32.17 30.98 14.12
N LEU A 12 31.86 30.76 12.84
CA LEU A 12 30.49 30.57 12.35
C LEU A 12 29.80 29.33 12.94
N ALA A 13 30.56 28.28 13.25
CA ALA A 13 30.06 27.08 13.91
C ALA A 13 29.87 27.23 15.44
N GLY A 14 30.01 28.43 16.01
CA GLY A 14 29.80 28.72 17.44
C GLY A 14 30.86 28.11 18.37
N ARG A 15 32.01 27.69 17.83
CA ARG A 15 33.07 27.01 18.62
C ARG A 15 34.10 27.95 19.22
N LEU A 16 33.97 29.27 18.98
CA LEU A 16 34.92 30.31 19.40
C LEU A 16 34.28 31.48 20.17
N ASP A 17 33.00 31.37 20.56
CA ASP A 17 32.20 32.52 21.04
C ASP A 17 32.70 33.17 22.34
N ASP A 18 33.46 32.46 23.18
CA ASP A 18 34.01 33.00 24.45
C ASP A 18 35.52 33.34 24.40
N ASP A 19 36.16 33.15 23.26
CA ASP A 19 37.60 33.40 23.10
C ASP A 19 37.86 34.82 22.58
N LYS A 20 38.93 35.47 23.08
CA LYS A 20 39.41 36.78 22.59
C LYS A 20 39.56 36.82 21.06
N LYS A 21 39.86 35.68 20.45
CA LYS A 21 39.94 35.49 19.00
C LYS A 21 38.58 35.60 18.28
N GLY A 22 37.49 35.12 18.87
CA GLY A 22 36.15 35.24 18.29
C GLY A 22 35.74 36.70 18.13
N PHE A 23 36.04 37.53 19.12
CA PHE A 23 35.80 38.97 19.04
C PHE A 23 36.65 39.67 17.96
N GLU A 24 37.93 39.34 17.86
CA GLU A 24 38.83 39.89 16.83
C GLU A 24 38.36 39.50 15.40
N ILE A 25 37.86 38.28 15.21
CA ILE A 25 37.28 37.83 13.93
C ILE A 25 35.97 38.56 13.64
N ALA A 26 35.09 38.72 14.63
CA ALA A 26 33.82 39.42 14.48
C ALA A 26 34.00 40.91 14.13
N GLU A 27 35.02 41.56 14.67
CA GLU A 27 35.37 42.94 14.33
C GLU A 27 35.96 43.02 12.91
N HIS A 28 36.87 42.09 12.55
CA HIS A 28 37.47 42.03 11.22
C HIS A 28 36.44 41.77 10.11
N LEU A 29 35.46 40.89 10.34
CA LEU A 29 34.38 40.60 9.37
C LEU A 29 33.50 41.81 9.05
N LYS A 30 33.42 42.81 9.96
CA LYS A 30 32.67 44.05 9.71
C LYS A 30 33.41 45.03 8.81
N GLU A 31 34.74 45.00 8.84
CA GLU A 31 35.59 45.95 8.12
C GLU A 31 36.11 45.40 6.79
N CYS A 32 36.21 44.08 6.65
CA CYS A 32 36.81 43.43 5.49
C CYS A 32 35.78 42.72 4.62
N GLU A 33 35.41 43.35 3.49
CA GLU A 33 34.47 42.81 2.50
C GLU A 33 34.85 41.39 2.04
N PHE A 34 36.13 41.15 1.73
CA PHE A 34 36.61 39.83 1.28
C PHE A 34 36.38 38.71 2.30
N CYS A 35 36.57 38.97 3.60
CA CYS A 35 36.31 37.97 4.63
C CYS A 35 34.81 37.82 4.91
N GLY A 36 34.03 38.90 4.72
CA GLY A 36 32.57 38.87 4.77
C GLY A 36 31.95 37.98 3.70
N GLU A 37 32.42 38.08 2.44
CA GLU A 37 31.97 37.21 1.34
C GLU A 37 32.23 35.73 1.65
N ILE A 38 33.42 35.38 2.14
CA ILE A 38 33.76 33.99 2.52
C ILE A 38 32.84 33.48 3.65
N ALA A 39 32.51 34.34 4.62
CA ALA A 39 31.62 33.98 5.72
C ALA A 39 30.18 33.75 5.23
N GLU A 40 29.73 34.56 4.26
CA GLU A 40 28.40 34.43 3.67
C GLU A 40 28.27 33.18 2.79
N GLU A 41 29.29 32.83 2.00
CA GLU A 41 29.38 31.56 1.28
C GLU A 41 29.29 30.37 2.23
N PHE A 42 30.00 30.42 3.36
CA PHE A 42 29.93 29.36 4.37
C PHE A 42 28.59 29.27 5.06
N LYS A 43 27.96 30.40 5.35
CA LYS A 43 26.65 30.43 5.96
C LYS A 43 25.61 29.80 5.04
N GLN A 44 25.64 30.11 3.74
CA GLN A 44 24.77 29.47 2.74
C GLN A 44 25.00 27.95 2.68
N TYR A 45 26.25 27.50 2.78
CA TYR A 45 26.59 26.08 2.82
C TYR A 45 26.07 25.40 4.10
N LEU A 46 26.14 26.06 5.26
CA LEU A 46 25.60 25.55 6.52
C LEU A 46 24.06 25.54 6.50
N ASP A 47 23.42 26.59 6.02
CA ASP A 47 21.96 26.66 5.89
C ASP A 47 21.44 25.53 4.98
N LEU A 48 22.14 25.21 3.87
CA LEU A 48 21.85 24.04 3.02
C LEU A 48 22.04 22.69 3.72
N LEU A 49 22.98 22.58 4.66
CA LEU A 49 23.21 21.35 5.43
C LEU A 49 22.23 21.17 6.60
N TYR A 50 21.69 22.26 7.14
CA TYR A 50 20.78 22.25 8.30
C TYR A 50 19.30 22.43 7.95
N GLU A 51 18.95 22.75 6.70
CA GLU A 51 17.57 22.62 6.20
C GLU A 51 17.07 21.16 6.14
N GLU A 52 17.94 20.16 6.34
CA GLU A 52 17.61 18.73 6.44
C GLU A 52 17.45 18.19 7.87
N GLU A 53 17.33 19.03 8.91
CA GLU A 53 16.71 18.56 10.16
C GLU A 53 15.18 18.52 9.99
N GLU A 54 14.72 17.55 9.19
CA GLU A 54 13.35 17.05 9.30
C GLU A 54 13.13 16.71 10.77
N SER A 55 12.26 17.45 11.46
CA SER A 55 11.79 17.00 12.75
C SER A 55 11.14 15.63 12.50
N GLU A 56 11.80 14.55 12.91
CA GLU A 56 11.26 13.20 12.78
C GLU A 56 9.85 13.23 13.36
N MET A 57 8.85 13.07 12.48
CA MET A 57 7.46 13.12 12.89
C MET A 57 7.29 12.06 13.98
N PRO A 58 6.78 12.41 15.18
CA PRO A 58 6.64 11.44 16.25
C PRO A 58 5.87 10.22 15.74
N LEU A 59 6.33 9.00 16.05
CA LEU A 59 5.75 7.74 15.55
C LEU A 59 4.21 7.70 15.66
N ARG A 60 3.66 8.27 16.73
CA ARG A 60 2.20 8.38 16.93
C ARG A 60 1.51 9.26 15.87
N ALA A 61 2.11 10.39 15.50
CA ALA A 61 1.58 11.27 14.47
C ALA A 61 1.67 10.62 13.08
N TYR A 62 2.78 9.91 12.79
CA TYR A 62 2.91 9.12 11.57
C TYR A 62 1.82 8.04 11.47
N GLN A 63 1.60 7.28 12.55
CA GLN A 63 0.53 6.28 12.61
C GLN A 63 -0.86 6.90 12.40
N GLN A 64 -1.13 8.07 12.98
CA GLN A 64 -2.39 8.78 12.79
C GLN A 64 -2.59 9.23 11.34
N VAL A 65 -1.57 9.82 10.70
CA VAL A 65 -1.62 10.21 9.28
C VAL A 65 -1.88 8.99 8.41
N ARG A 66 -1.19 7.88 8.67
CA ARG A 66 -1.38 6.62 7.95
C ARG A 66 -2.81 6.10 8.10
N THR A 67 -3.36 6.08 9.32
CA THR A 67 -4.75 5.66 9.56
C THR A 67 -5.75 6.56 8.82
N LEU A 68 -5.54 7.88 8.83
CA LEU A 68 -6.40 8.81 8.09
C LEU A 68 -6.32 8.61 6.58
N HIS A 69 -5.12 8.31 6.06
CA HIS A 69 -4.91 8.07 4.64
C HIS A 69 -5.58 6.77 4.17
N ILE A 70 -5.46 5.68 4.94
CA ILE A 70 -6.17 4.42 4.67
C ILE A 70 -7.68 4.66 4.63
N ARG A 71 -8.23 5.36 5.63
CA ARG A 71 -9.66 5.68 5.70
C ARG A 71 -10.15 6.53 4.54
N ALA A 72 -9.33 7.47 4.07
CA ALA A 72 -9.68 8.32 2.93
C ALA A 72 -9.85 7.51 1.63
N LEU A 73 -9.21 6.34 1.54
CA LEU A 73 -9.24 5.46 0.37
C LEU A 73 -10.31 4.37 0.46
N GLU A 74 -10.85 4.07 1.64
CA GLU A 74 -11.97 3.14 1.79
C GLU A 74 -13.16 3.57 0.92
N ARG A 75 -13.85 2.61 0.30
CA ARG A 75 -15.00 2.81 -0.61
C ARG A 75 -14.69 3.56 -1.91
N MET A 76 -13.42 3.88 -2.20
CA MET A 76 -13.05 4.51 -3.46
C MET A 76 -12.95 3.50 -4.60
N SER A 77 -13.53 3.87 -5.74
CA SER A 77 -13.18 3.31 -7.05
C SER A 77 -12.21 4.26 -7.73
N ILE A 78 -11.01 3.76 -8.03
CA ILE A 78 -9.91 4.51 -8.63
C ILE A 78 -9.82 4.11 -10.10
N PRO A 79 -10.23 4.97 -11.04
CA PRO A 79 -10.12 4.68 -12.46
C PRO A 79 -8.66 4.77 -12.91
N LEU A 80 -8.23 3.80 -13.72
CA LEU A 80 -6.88 3.75 -14.25
C LEU A 80 -6.85 4.25 -15.70
N LYS A 81 -5.77 4.96 -16.03
CA LYS A 81 -5.51 5.48 -17.38
C LYS A 81 -4.44 4.64 -18.04
N LEU A 82 -4.63 4.26 -19.29
CA LEU A 82 -3.60 3.57 -20.07
C LEU A 82 -2.39 4.49 -20.27
N ILE A 83 -1.20 4.01 -19.94
CA ILE A 83 0.05 4.60 -20.41
C ILE A 83 0.16 4.23 -21.88
N LYS A 84 -0.26 5.16 -22.76
CA LYS A 84 0.05 5.06 -24.18
C LYS A 84 1.55 5.23 -24.29
N SER A 85 2.27 4.12 -24.50
CA SER A 85 3.70 4.18 -24.78
C SER A 85 3.95 5.22 -25.87
N ALA A 86 4.71 6.26 -25.56
CA ALA A 86 5.20 7.22 -26.54
C ALA A 86 6.45 6.71 -27.28
N TYR A 87 6.87 5.47 -27.01
CA TYR A 87 8.08 4.88 -27.55
C TYR A 87 7.82 3.51 -28.17
N ASP A 88 8.47 3.31 -29.32
CA ASP A 88 8.31 2.25 -30.29
C ASP A 88 8.23 0.83 -29.69
N GLU A 89 7.58 -0.05 -30.45
CA GLU A 89 7.49 -1.50 -30.31
C GLU A 89 8.86 -2.23 -30.37
N GLU A 90 9.96 -1.55 -30.07
CA GLU A 90 11.26 -2.17 -29.92
C GLU A 90 11.39 -2.70 -28.49
N VAL A 91 11.17 -4.01 -28.36
CA VAL A 91 11.57 -4.78 -27.18
C VAL A 91 13.02 -4.43 -26.88
N ALA A 92 13.26 -3.68 -25.79
CA ALA A 92 14.60 -3.28 -25.40
C ALA A 92 15.35 -4.50 -24.87
N TYR A 93 16.13 -5.14 -25.74
CA TYR A 93 17.04 -6.21 -25.34
C TYR A 93 18.25 -5.61 -24.63
N LEU A 94 18.43 -5.97 -23.36
CA LEU A 94 19.68 -5.74 -22.64
C LEU A 94 20.73 -6.74 -23.14
N ALA A 95 22.00 -6.36 -23.06
CA ALA A 95 23.12 -7.20 -23.50
C ALA A 95 23.22 -8.57 -22.76
N ALA A 96 22.40 -8.79 -21.73
CA ALA A 96 22.31 -10.02 -20.95
C ALA A 96 21.10 -10.91 -21.30
N ASP A 97 20.20 -10.48 -22.20
CA ASP A 97 18.90 -11.14 -22.45
C ASP A 97 18.98 -12.36 -23.39
N GLY A 98 20.19 -12.79 -23.77
CA GLY A 98 20.40 -13.96 -24.61
C GLY A 98 20.31 -13.68 -26.12
N SER A 99 20.25 -14.74 -26.91
CA SER A 99 20.30 -14.67 -28.38
C SER A 99 19.01 -14.14 -29.01
N GLU A 100 19.15 -13.40 -30.12
CA GLU A 100 18.04 -12.88 -30.92
C GLU A 100 16.99 -13.97 -31.22
N GLY A 101 15.74 -13.75 -30.77
CA GLY A 101 14.59 -14.60 -31.09
C GLY A 101 13.97 -15.39 -29.93
N GLU A 102 14.59 -15.42 -28.75
CA GLU A 102 13.92 -15.94 -27.55
C GLU A 102 12.97 -14.86 -26.98
N THR A 103 11.67 -15.15 -26.97
CA THR A 103 10.71 -14.31 -26.25
C THR A 103 11.01 -14.41 -24.76
N PRO A 104 11.08 -13.28 -24.02
CA PRO A 104 11.38 -13.32 -22.60
C PRO A 104 10.31 -14.12 -21.85
N GLU A 105 10.69 -14.74 -20.73
CA GLU A 105 9.77 -15.55 -19.92
C GLU A 105 8.55 -14.74 -19.46
N ILE A 106 8.77 -13.47 -19.13
CA ILE A 106 7.76 -12.53 -18.67
C ILE A 106 7.70 -11.33 -19.62
N VAL A 107 6.50 -11.00 -20.10
CA VAL A 107 6.24 -9.86 -20.99
C VAL A 107 5.21 -8.93 -20.36
N ASN A 108 5.46 -7.63 -20.38
CA ASN A 108 4.45 -6.61 -20.07
C ASN A 108 3.60 -6.33 -21.31
N LEU A 109 2.29 -6.59 -21.21
CA LEU A 109 1.33 -6.41 -22.30
C LEU A 109 0.73 -5.00 -22.30
N ALA A 110 0.48 -4.43 -21.12
CA ALA A 110 -0.10 -3.10 -20.97
C ALA A 110 0.19 -2.54 -19.57
N THR A 111 0.29 -1.22 -19.47
CA THR A 111 0.47 -0.54 -18.19
C THR A 111 -0.54 0.58 -18.05
N PHE A 112 -1.20 0.61 -16.91
CA PHE A 112 -2.16 1.62 -16.53
C PHE A 112 -1.69 2.31 -15.26
N PHE A 113 -2.11 3.55 -15.06
CA PHE A 113 -1.74 4.33 -13.89
C PHE A 113 -2.90 5.17 -13.35
N SER A 114 -2.81 5.51 -12.07
CA SER A 114 -3.58 6.56 -11.41
C SER A 114 -2.60 7.54 -10.79
N ASP A 115 -2.90 8.83 -10.88
CA ASP A 115 -2.12 9.90 -10.26
C ASP A 115 -2.46 10.03 -8.75
N HIS A 116 -3.70 9.71 -8.36
CA HIS A 116 -4.22 9.94 -7.02
C HIS A 116 -5.21 8.84 -6.59
N PRO A 117 -4.80 7.88 -5.72
CA PRO A 117 -3.42 7.64 -5.27
C PRO A 117 -2.52 7.19 -6.43
N GLU A 118 -1.20 7.32 -6.24
CA GLU A 118 -0.20 6.84 -7.20
C GLU A 118 -0.23 5.31 -7.23
N LEU A 119 -0.76 4.75 -8.32
CA LEU A 119 -0.89 3.31 -8.51
C LEU A 119 -0.56 2.97 -9.96
N ILE A 120 0.12 1.84 -10.14
CA ILE A 120 0.47 1.30 -11.44
C ILE A 120 -0.07 -0.12 -11.54
N LEU A 121 -0.93 -0.37 -12.51
CA LEU A 121 -1.40 -1.71 -12.86
C LEU A 121 -0.69 -2.18 -14.11
N LYS A 122 0.05 -3.28 -14.01
CA LYS A 122 0.68 -3.94 -15.14
C LYS A 122 -0.09 -5.20 -15.50
N ILE A 123 -0.29 -5.43 -16.79
CA ILE A 123 -0.79 -6.69 -17.31
C ILE A 123 0.40 -7.46 -17.85
N MET A 124 0.65 -8.61 -17.28
CA MET A 124 1.85 -9.40 -17.50
C MET A 124 1.47 -10.76 -18.09
N ARG A 125 2.32 -11.28 -18.98
CA ARG A 125 2.22 -12.63 -19.53
C ARG A 125 3.42 -13.44 -19.10
N ASN A 126 3.16 -14.57 -18.47
CA ASN A 126 4.15 -15.61 -18.24
C ASN A 126 4.10 -16.59 -19.42
N ASN A 127 5.09 -16.52 -20.31
CA ASN A 127 5.17 -17.35 -21.51
C ASN A 127 5.48 -18.82 -21.18
N ARG A 128 6.16 -19.10 -20.06
CA ARG A 128 6.47 -20.48 -19.62
C ARG A 128 5.21 -21.24 -19.26
N GLU A 129 4.29 -20.57 -18.56
CA GLU A 129 3.05 -21.16 -18.04
C GLU A 129 1.83 -20.84 -18.91
N ASN A 130 2.00 -20.00 -19.94
CA ASN A 130 0.96 -19.49 -20.82
C ASN A 130 -0.26 -18.95 -20.04
N HIS A 131 0.05 -18.11 -19.04
CA HIS A 131 -0.94 -17.45 -18.20
C HIS A 131 -0.70 -15.94 -18.21
N ASP A 132 -1.80 -15.20 -18.22
CA ASP A 132 -1.79 -13.76 -18.02
C ASP A 132 -2.14 -13.47 -16.55
N TYR A 133 -1.62 -12.37 -16.02
CA TYR A 133 -1.90 -11.90 -14.67
C TYR A 133 -1.81 -10.38 -14.62
N VAL A 134 -2.43 -9.80 -13.60
CA VAL A 134 -2.26 -8.40 -13.25
C VAL A 134 -1.35 -8.28 -12.04
N GLU A 135 -0.49 -7.28 -12.06
CA GLU A 135 0.38 -6.88 -10.96
C GLU A 135 0.07 -5.42 -10.63
N LEU A 136 -0.37 -5.18 -9.40
CA LEU A 136 -0.67 -3.86 -8.88
C LEU A 136 0.48 -3.38 -8.01
N ILE A 137 0.99 -2.18 -8.32
CA ILE A 137 2.14 -1.55 -7.67
C ILE A 137 1.68 -0.21 -7.09
N GLY A 138 2.12 0.06 -5.87
CA GLY A 138 1.82 1.27 -5.12
C GLY A 138 2.81 1.42 -3.96
N ASP A 139 2.78 2.56 -3.29
CA ASP A 139 3.74 2.89 -2.24
C ASP A 139 3.52 2.06 -0.97
N GLU A 140 2.26 1.71 -0.69
CA GLU A 140 1.88 1.06 0.56
C GLU A 140 1.15 -0.27 0.34
N PRO A 141 1.43 -1.32 1.15
CA PRO A 141 0.82 -2.63 0.99
C PRO A 141 -0.71 -2.64 0.98
N PHE A 142 -1.36 -1.77 1.75
CA PHE A 142 -2.83 -1.74 1.83
C PHE A 142 -3.50 -1.27 0.52
N GLN A 143 -2.76 -0.57 -0.34
CA GLN A 143 -3.25 -0.09 -1.63
C GLN A 143 -3.25 -1.20 -2.69
N VAL A 144 -2.39 -2.22 -2.52
CA VAL A 144 -2.16 -3.25 -3.52
C VAL A 144 -2.61 -4.63 -3.08
N ALA A 145 -2.48 -4.95 -1.79
CA ALA A 145 -2.78 -6.27 -1.27
C ALA A 145 -4.27 -6.42 -1.01
N ASN A 146 -4.86 -7.54 -1.44
CA ASN A 146 -6.25 -7.89 -1.12
C ASN A 146 -7.25 -6.78 -1.53
N VAL A 147 -7.02 -6.11 -2.67
CA VAL A 147 -7.92 -5.12 -3.27
C VAL A 147 -8.60 -5.69 -4.50
N MET A 148 -9.71 -5.09 -4.94
CA MET A 148 -10.48 -5.58 -6.06
C MET A 148 -10.14 -4.79 -7.34
N ILE A 149 -9.82 -5.48 -8.42
CA ILE A 149 -9.64 -4.89 -9.76
C ILE A 149 -10.89 -5.22 -10.57
N ARG A 150 -11.56 -4.20 -11.07
CA ARG A 150 -12.80 -4.31 -11.86
C ARG A 150 -12.56 -3.99 -13.32
N ILE A 151 -13.27 -4.73 -14.16
CA ILE A 151 -13.37 -4.51 -15.61
C ILE A 151 -14.86 -4.37 -15.92
N PRO A 152 -15.43 -3.15 -15.82
CA PRO A 152 -16.87 -2.94 -15.83
C PRO A 152 -17.57 -3.43 -17.10
N GLU A 153 -16.92 -3.34 -18.27
CA GLU A 153 -17.52 -3.70 -19.56
C GLU A 153 -17.86 -5.18 -19.69
N ILE A 154 -17.19 -6.03 -18.91
CA ILE A 154 -17.37 -7.49 -18.93
C ILE A 154 -17.81 -8.04 -17.56
N ASP A 155 -18.21 -7.15 -16.64
CA ASP A 155 -18.64 -7.48 -15.28
C ASP A 155 -17.70 -8.46 -14.57
N ARG A 156 -16.39 -8.18 -14.68
CA ARG A 156 -15.35 -9.04 -14.12
C ARG A 156 -14.62 -8.33 -13.00
N ASP A 157 -14.57 -9.00 -11.85
CA ASP A 157 -13.74 -8.55 -10.72
C ASP A 157 -12.70 -9.61 -10.36
N LEU A 158 -11.48 -9.13 -10.10
CA LEU A 158 -10.33 -9.90 -9.67
C LEU A 158 -9.91 -9.39 -8.29
N ILE A 159 -9.37 -10.25 -7.44
CA ILE A 159 -8.88 -9.84 -6.12
C ILE A 159 -7.39 -10.15 -6.02
N THR A 160 -6.59 -9.11 -5.82
CA THR A 160 -5.13 -9.22 -5.66
C THR A 160 -4.76 -9.98 -4.40
N ASP A 161 -3.68 -10.74 -4.44
CA ASP A 161 -3.09 -11.40 -3.28
C ASP A 161 -2.31 -10.43 -2.39
N SER A 162 -1.60 -10.96 -1.40
CA SER A 162 -0.75 -10.17 -0.49
C SER A 162 0.40 -9.44 -1.19
N ASN A 163 0.76 -9.86 -2.41
CA ASN A 163 1.83 -9.27 -3.23
C ASN A 163 1.28 -8.35 -4.32
N GLY A 164 -0.03 -8.08 -4.35
CA GLY A 164 -0.63 -7.23 -5.38
C GLY A 164 -0.91 -7.95 -6.71
N VAL A 165 -0.88 -9.28 -6.74
CA VAL A 165 -1.04 -10.07 -7.97
C VAL A 165 -2.42 -10.72 -8.06
N ALA A 166 -3.07 -10.67 -9.23
CA ALA A 166 -4.27 -11.46 -9.51
C ALA A 166 -4.20 -12.15 -10.88
N SER A 167 -4.73 -13.37 -10.98
CA SER A 167 -4.67 -14.16 -12.21
C SER A 167 -5.75 -13.73 -13.23
N LEU A 168 -5.38 -13.71 -14.52
CA LEU A 168 -6.27 -13.44 -15.66
C LEU A 168 -6.48 -14.73 -16.47
N THR A 169 -7.15 -15.73 -15.90
CA THR A 169 -7.27 -17.05 -16.55
C THR A 169 -8.17 -17.07 -17.79
N ASP A 170 -9.20 -16.23 -17.86
CA ASP A 170 -10.26 -16.37 -18.88
C ASP A 170 -10.40 -15.15 -19.82
N LEU A 171 -9.36 -14.32 -19.95
CA LEU A 171 -9.31 -13.19 -20.89
C LEU A 171 -8.24 -13.36 -21.98
N LYS A 172 -7.90 -14.60 -22.32
CA LYS A 172 -6.89 -14.91 -23.34
C LYS A 172 -7.24 -14.25 -24.68
N ASP A 173 -6.22 -13.71 -25.34
CA ASP A 173 -6.29 -13.06 -26.66
C ASP A 173 -7.16 -11.78 -26.73
N THR A 174 -7.31 -11.09 -25.60
CA THR A 174 -8.07 -9.83 -25.55
C THR A 174 -7.17 -8.61 -25.66
N HIS A 175 -7.64 -7.58 -26.37
CA HIS A 175 -7.04 -6.25 -26.39
C HIS A 175 -7.30 -5.56 -25.05
N TYR A 176 -6.43 -5.81 -24.07
CA TYR A 176 -6.58 -5.32 -22.70
C TYR A 176 -6.65 -3.78 -22.59
N ASP A 177 -6.07 -3.08 -23.56
CA ASP A 177 -6.07 -1.62 -23.73
C ASP A 177 -7.45 -1.04 -24.09
N GLN A 178 -8.40 -1.87 -24.52
CA GLN A 178 -9.76 -1.45 -24.85
C GLN A 178 -10.71 -1.40 -23.65
N PHE A 179 -10.32 -1.98 -22.52
CA PHE A 179 -11.14 -2.00 -21.31
C PHE A 179 -10.83 -0.84 -20.39
N SER A 180 -11.86 -0.42 -19.64
CA SER A 180 -11.68 0.42 -18.47
C SER A 180 -11.26 -0.46 -17.30
N TRP A 181 -10.17 -0.08 -16.66
CA TRP A 181 -9.68 -0.77 -15.46
C TRP A 181 -9.89 0.13 -14.26
N GLU A 182 -10.48 -0.42 -13.21
CA GLU A 182 -10.72 0.31 -11.96
C GLU A 182 -10.19 -0.51 -10.78
N ILE A 183 -9.58 0.18 -9.81
CA ILE A 183 -9.23 -0.42 -8.53
C ILE A 183 -10.30 -0.01 -7.53
N LYS A 184 -11.03 -0.99 -7.01
CA LYS A 184 -11.99 -0.79 -5.94
C LYS A 184 -11.35 -1.19 -4.61
N MET A 185 -11.21 -0.19 -3.75
CA MET A 185 -10.82 -0.37 -2.35
C MET A 185 -11.97 -1.02 -1.57
N PRO A 186 -11.69 -1.76 -0.49
CA PRO A 186 -12.73 -2.37 0.33
C PRO A 186 -13.67 -1.31 0.91
N ASP A 187 -14.96 -1.64 0.95
CA ASP A 187 -15.98 -0.76 1.55
C ASP A 187 -15.96 -0.82 3.08
N ALA A 188 -15.53 -1.97 3.62
CA ALA A 188 -15.28 -2.18 5.04
C ALA A 188 -14.19 -3.25 5.24
N VAL A 189 -13.35 -3.05 6.26
CA VAL A 189 -12.32 -3.99 6.69
C VAL A 189 -12.51 -4.31 8.16
N PHE A 190 -12.65 -5.59 8.48
CA PHE A 190 -12.77 -6.08 9.85
C PHE A 190 -11.56 -6.94 10.20
N HIS A 191 -10.97 -6.65 11.36
CA HIS A 191 -9.87 -7.40 11.91
C HIS A 191 -10.37 -8.17 13.12
N LEU A 192 -10.22 -9.48 13.08
CA LEU A 192 -10.44 -10.34 14.22
C LEU A 192 -9.09 -10.75 14.79
N GLU A 193 -8.82 -10.30 16.01
CA GLU A 193 -7.66 -10.73 16.79
C GLU A 193 -7.70 -12.23 17.10
N GLN A 194 -6.53 -12.78 17.42
CA GLN A 194 -6.35 -14.19 17.74
C GLN A 194 -7.40 -14.68 18.73
N LEU A 195 -8.06 -15.78 18.40
CA LEU A 195 -9.05 -16.38 19.29
C LEU A 195 -8.31 -17.05 20.44
N GLU A 196 -8.51 -16.56 21.67
CA GLU A 196 -8.03 -17.24 22.87
C GLU A 196 -8.52 -18.69 22.90
N TYR A 197 -7.57 -19.61 22.75
CA TYR A 197 -7.83 -21.05 22.75
C TYR A 197 -7.84 -21.58 24.19
N ASP A 198 -8.95 -22.22 24.56
CA ASP A 198 -9.10 -22.98 25.80
C ASP A 198 -8.98 -24.48 25.48
N PRO A 199 -7.82 -25.12 25.69
CA PRO A 199 -7.60 -26.54 25.38
C PRO A 199 -8.50 -27.50 26.18
N ASP A 200 -9.13 -27.02 27.26
CA ASP A 200 -9.94 -27.86 28.14
C ASP A 200 -11.42 -27.97 27.70
N LYS A 201 -11.83 -27.26 26.63
CA LYS A 201 -13.21 -27.33 26.10
C LYS A 201 -13.28 -28.03 24.75
N THR A 202 -13.94 -29.18 24.73
CA THR A 202 -14.21 -30.00 23.53
C THR A 202 -15.21 -29.38 22.56
N GLU A 203 -16.14 -28.55 23.06
CA GLU A 203 -17.08 -27.77 22.26
C GLU A 203 -17.15 -26.36 22.83
N TYR A 204 -16.88 -25.36 22.01
CA TYR A 204 -17.09 -23.97 22.37
C TYR A 204 -17.75 -23.23 21.20
N SER A 205 -18.76 -22.43 21.53
CA SER A 205 -19.31 -21.45 20.62
C SER A 205 -19.20 -20.07 21.23
N LYS A 206 -18.58 -19.15 20.49
CA LYS A 206 -18.45 -17.74 20.85
C LYS A 206 -19.06 -16.92 19.74
N GLU A 207 -19.90 -15.97 20.09
CA GLU A 207 -20.48 -15.00 19.18
C GLU A 207 -19.85 -13.65 19.50
N LEU A 208 -19.40 -12.95 18.47
CA LEU A 208 -18.80 -11.62 18.54
C LEU A 208 -19.46 -10.75 17.49
N GLU A 209 -19.73 -9.51 17.83
CA GLU A 209 -20.11 -8.49 16.85
C GLU A 209 -18.95 -7.51 16.71
N LEU A 210 -18.55 -7.27 15.47
CA LEU A 210 -17.55 -6.26 15.12
C LEU A 210 -18.26 -5.10 14.42
N GLU A 211 -17.85 -3.88 14.77
CA GLU A 211 -18.40 -2.64 14.25
C GLU A 211 -17.25 -1.74 13.79
N THR A 212 -17.33 -1.20 12.58
CA THR A 212 -16.41 -0.18 12.09
C THR A 212 -16.84 1.22 12.56
N ASP A 213 -15.93 2.19 12.48
CA ASP A 213 -16.23 3.61 12.75
C ASP A 213 -17.33 4.17 11.83
N HIS A 214 -17.55 3.56 10.67
CA HIS A 214 -18.55 3.96 9.69
C HIS A 214 -19.92 3.28 9.90
N GLY A 215 -20.06 2.49 10.98
CA GLY A 215 -21.31 1.82 11.34
C GLY A 215 -21.57 0.52 10.55
N ASP A 216 -20.55 -0.04 9.91
CA ASP A 216 -20.62 -1.36 9.30
C ASP A 216 -20.55 -2.42 10.39
N LYS A 217 -21.42 -3.43 10.32
CA LYS A 217 -21.56 -4.44 11.38
C LYS A 217 -21.53 -5.83 10.80
N ILE A 218 -20.65 -6.65 11.35
CA ILE A 218 -20.64 -8.09 11.11
C ILE A 218 -20.77 -8.84 12.42
N ARG A 219 -21.41 -9.99 12.35
CA ARG A 219 -21.52 -10.94 13.44
C ARG A 219 -20.75 -12.18 13.08
N ILE A 220 -19.85 -12.55 13.96
CA ILE A 220 -18.99 -13.70 13.79
C ILE A 220 -19.32 -14.71 14.88
N ARG A 221 -19.66 -15.92 14.46
CA ARG A 221 -19.87 -17.06 15.35
C ARG A 221 -18.78 -18.09 15.10
N PHE A 222 -18.00 -18.37 16.14
CA PHE A 222 -16.98 -19.39 16.18
C PHE A 222 -17.61 -20.67 16.71
N GLU A 223 -17.28 -21.80 16.07
CA GLU A 223 -17.64 -23.12 16.54
C GLU A 223 -16.40 -24.01 16.49
N GLY A 224 -15.92 -24.45 17.66
CA GLY A 224 -14.95 -25.54 17.77
C GLY A 224 -15.69 -26.88 17.87
N LYS A 225 -15.52 -27.76 16.88
CA LYS A 225 -16.02 -29.15 16.91
C LYS A 225 -14.83 -30.12 16.83
N THR A 226 -15.06 -31.39 17.17
CA THR A 226 -14.07 -32.48 17.08
C THR A 226 -13.47 -32.65 15.68
N GLU A 227 -14.19 -32.25 14.64
CA GLU A 227 -13.76 -32.34 13.22
C GLU A 227 -13.00 -31.10 12.72
N GLY A 228 -12.89 -30.05 13.52
CA GLY A 228 -12.21 -28.81 13.14
C GLY A 228 -12.88 -27.56 13.71
N LYS A 229 -12.28 -26.40 13.43
CA LYS A 229 -12.79 -25.09 13.84
C LYS A 229 -13.44 -24.39 12.64
N GLN A 230 -14.65 -23.88 12.85
CA GLN A 230 -15.44 -23.24 11.82
C GLN A 230 -15.85 -21.84 12.26
N ILE A 231 -15.85 -20.93 11.29
CA ILE A 231 -16.32 -19.56 11.49
C ILE A 231 -17.51 -19.31 10.59
N THR A 232 -18.51 -18.71 11.20
CA THR A 232 -19.72 -18.26 10.57
C THR A 232 -19.73 -16.74 10.59
N VAL A 233 -19.67 -16.10 9.43
CA VAL A 233 -19.76 -14.64 9.28
C VAL A 233 -21.12 -14.29 8.72
N ASN A 234 -21.82 -13.40 9.42
CA ASN A 234 -23.09 -12.84 9.00
C ASN A 234 -22.96 -11.32 8.91
N ILE A 235 -23.24 -10.75 7.75
CA ILE A 235 -23.18 -9.30 7.53
C ILE A 235 -24.50 -8.70 7.95
N LEU A 236 -24.47 -7.83 8.97
CA LEU A 236 -25.68 -7.22 9.52
C LEU A 236 -25.97 -5.87 8.86
N GLN A 237 -24.93 -5.08 8.62
CA GLN A 237 -25.04 -3.71 8.14
C GLN A 237 -23.79 -3.32 7.36
N LEU A 238 -23.98 -2.64 6.22
CA LEU A 238 -22.91 -2.04 5.43
C LEU A 238 -23.35 -0.65 5.00
N GLU A 239 -22.49 0.34 5.13
CA GLU A 239 -22.74 1.77 4.88
C GLU A 239 -23.91 2.32 5.69
N GLY A 240 -24.19 1.74 6.86
CA GLY A 240 -25.36 2.08 7.65
C GLY A 240 -26.67 1.47 7.12
N GLU A 241 -26.64 0.69 6.05
CA GLU A 241 -27.81 0.03 5.45
C GLU A 241 -27.84 -1.47 5.77
N SER A 242 -29.03 -1.98 6.09
CA SER A 242 -29.25 -3.43 6.29
C SER A 242 -29.54 -4.18 4.98
N ASP A 243 -29.71 -3.45 3.88
CA ASP A 243 -29.98 -3.99 2.55
C ASP A 243 -28.90 -3.52 1.58
N PHE A 244 -27.81 -4.30 1.53
CA PHE A 244 -26.59 -3.95 0.79
C PHE A 244 -26.51 -4.59 -0.60
N GLY A 245 -27.51 -5.36 -1.02
CA GLY A 245 -27.52 -6.05 -2.31
C GLY A 245 -26.58 -7.26 -2.37
N GLU A 246 -25.90 -7.42 -3.50
CA GLU A 246 -24.83 -8.41 -3.68
C GLU A 246 -23.49 -7.84 -3.21
N LEU A 247 -22.68 -8.67 -2.59
CA LEU A 247 -21.42 -8.26 -2.00
C LEU A 247 -20.36 -9.36 -2.16
N LYS A 248 -19.17 -8.97 -2.60
CA LYS A 248 -18.00 -9.85 -2.60
C LYS A 248 -17.30 -9.76 -1.25
N VAL A 249 -17.17 -10.91 -0.60
CA VAL A 249 -16.44 -11.05 0.66
C VAL A 249 -15.13 -11.75 0.40
N LEU A 250 -14.04 -11.12 0.82
CA LEU A 250 -12.74 -11.75 0.95
C LEU A 250 -12.48 -12.02 2.42
N ILE A 251 -12.09 -13.24 2.73
CA ILE A 251 -11.61 -13.65 4.04
C ILE A 251 -10.17 -14.14 3.86
N SER A 252 -9.23 -13.47 4.51
CA SER A 252 -7.80 -13.79 4.49
C SER A 252 -7.35 -14.27 5.88
N GLN A 253 -6.57 -15.35 5.89
CA GLN A 253 -5.92 -15.88 7.08
C GLN A 253 -4.56 -16.47 6.69
N ALA A 254 -3.47 -15.82 7.13
CA ALA A 254 -2.12 -16.15 6.67
C ALA A 254 -2.07 -16.26 5.13
N ASP A 255 -1.71 -17.42 4.58
CA ASP A 255 -1.66 -17.68 3.13
C ASP A 255 -3.00 -18.17 2.54
N PHE A 256 -4.00 -18.42 3.39
CA PHE A 256 -5.31 -18.86 2.95
C PHE A 256 -6.21 -17.69 2.61
N ARG A 257 -6.89 -17.79 1.46
CA ARG A 257 -7.89 -16.81 1.02
C ARG A 257 -9.16 -17.50 0.58
N PHE A 258 -10.29 -17.00 1.06
CA PHE A 258 -11.61 -17.43 0.67
C PHE A 258 -12.38 -16.24 0.09
N ILE A 259 -12.86 -16.37 -1.15
CA ILE A 259 -13.59 -15.32 -1.85
C ILE A 259 -14.98 -15.86 -2.19
N LYS A 260 -16.03 -15.11 -1.85
CA LYS A 260 -17.39 -15.49 -2.20
C LYS A 260 -18.29 -14.27 -2.37
N THR A 261 -19.11 -14.30 -3.44
CA THR A 261 -20.23 -13.38 -3.59
C THR A 261 -21.40 -13.85 -2.74
N ILE A 262 -21.98 -12.94 -1.97
CA ILE A 262 -23.14 -13.20 -1.11
C ILE A 262 -24.22 -12.16 -1.28
N SER A 263 -25.43 -12.51 -0.89
CA SER A 263 -26.56 -11.61 -0.74
C SER A 263 -26.93 -11.44 0.74
N ARG A 264 -27.85 -10.52 1.03
CA ARG A 264 -28.30 -10.17 2.39
C ARG A 264 -28.58 -11.33 3.34
N LYS A 265 -29.09 -12.47 2.85
CA LYS A 265 -29.51 -13.61 3.71
C LYS A 265 -28.46 -14.71 3.82
N ASP A 266 -27.38 -14.57 3.09
CA ASP A 266 -26.38 -15.61 3.03
C ASP A 266 -25.48 -15.54 4.25
N ILE A 267 -25.17 -16.72 4.76
CA ILE A 267 -24.24 -16.91 5.86
C ILE A 267 -22.98 -17.49 5.27
N LEU A 268 -21.84 -16.86 5.57
CA LEU A 268 -20.54 -17.37 5.16
C LEU A 268 -20.02 -18.31 6.20
N VAL A 269 -19.68 -19.51 5.75
CA VAL A 269 -19.13 -20.56 6.60
C VAL A 269 -17.83 -21.01 5.99
N PHE A 270 -16.75 -20.93 6.76
CA PHE A 270 -15.43 -21.38 6.34
C PHE A 270 -14.68 -22.04 7.49
N ASN A 271 -13.75 -22.92 7.14
CA ASN A 271 -12.92 -23.62 8.11
C ASN A 271 -11.64 -22.83 8.33
N LEU A 272 -11.18 -22.78 9.59
CA LEU A 272 -9.91 -22.16 9.93
C LEU A 272 -8.75 -22.97 9.35
N ALA A 273 -7.85 -22.28 8.64
CA ALA A 273 -6.60 -22.86 8.17
C ALA A 273 -5.56 -22.91 9.29
N ASP A 274 -5.45 -21.82 10.06
CA ASP A 274 -4.55 -21.70 11.20
C ASP A 274 -5.28 -21.04 12.38
N PRO A 275 -5.50 -21.73 13.51
CA PRO A 275 -6.20 -21.16 14.65
C PRO A 275 -5.49 -19.98 15.32
N GLU A 276 -4.18 -19.83 15.12
CA GLU A 276 -3.36 -18.79 15.74
C GLU A 276 -3.18 -17.57 14.82
N ALA A 277 -3.51 -17.69 13.53
CA ALA A 277 -3.47 -16.57 12.61
C ALA A 277 -4.69 -15.66 12.77
N GLY A 278 -4.44 -14.35 12.80
CA GLY A 278 -5.50 -13.33 12.71
C GLY A 278 -6.31 -13.46 11.43
N ILE A 279 -7.55 -12.99 11.46
CA ILE A 279 -8.46 -13.09 10.33
C ILE A 279 -8.85 -11.69 9.90
N GLU A 280 -8.68 -11.43 8.62
CA GLU A 280 -9.10 -10.18 8.00
C GLU A 280 -10.29 -10.48 7.07
N ILE A 281 -11.35 -9.70 7.24
CA ILE A 281 -12.57 -9.81 6.43
C ILE A 281 -12.75 -8.47 5.70
N ARG A 282 -12.72 -8.51 4.37
CA ARG A 282 -12.90 -7.35 3.51
C ARG A 282 -14.16 -7.49 2.68
N LEU A 283 -14.93 -6.41 2.62
CA LEU A 283 -16.22 -6.34 1.95
C LEU A 283 -16.11 -5.44 0.70
N PHE A 284 -16.65 -5.89 -0.43
CA PHE A 284 -16.66 -5.17 -1.70
C PHE A 284 -18.05 -5.20 -2.35
N LYS A 285 -18.62 -4.03 -2.58
CA LYS A 285 -19.94 -3.80 -3.19
C LYS A 285 -19.87 -3.46 -4.68
#